data_AF-A0A017HTY3-F1
#
_entry.id   AF-A0A017HTY3-F1
#
_cell.length_a   1.000
_cell.length_b   1.000
_cell.length_c   1.000
_cell.angle_alpha   90.00
_cell.angle_beta   90.00
_cell.angle_gamma   90.00
#
_symmetry.space_group_name_H-M   'P 1'
#
loop_
_entity.id
_entity.type
_entity.pdbx_description
1 polymer ?
#
loop_
_entity_poly.entity_id
_entity_poly.type
_entity_poly.pdbx_seq_one_letter_code
_entity_poly.pdbx_strand_id
1 'polypeptide(L)'
;MEVITEGLIDTAIAYELDRKCDELEGRRLQGIAFLWSLAAQAQRLGYSREEIEAFIDDKDEKHRLEGIARERLRGMGAVEGEWDTYCAVGREEIAKGSQIGKLLDD
;
A
#
# COMPACT_ATOMS: atom_id res chain seq x y z
N MET A 1 10.25 -12.71 3.78
CA MET A 1 10.32 -11.24 3.90
C MET A 1 9.69 -10.56 2.69
N GLU A 2 10.03 -10.96 1.45
CA GLU A 2 9.52 -10.34 0.21
C GLU A 2 7.99 -10.15 0.19
N VAL A 3 7.19 -11.20 0.49
CA VAL A 3 5.72 -11.10 0.52
C VAL A 3 5.20 -10.04 1.50
N ILE A 4 5.85 -9.85 2.65
CA ILE A 4 5.44 -8.85 3.65
C ILE A 4 5.77 -7.46 3.12
N THR A 5 6.97 -7.27 2.59
CA THR A 5 7.41 -6.01 2.00
C THR A 5 6.52 -5.62 0.81
N GLU A 6 6.19 -6.56 -0.08
CA GLU A 6 5.29 -6.33 -1.20
C GLU A 6 3.88 -5.92 -0.74
N GLY A 7 3.32 -6.58 0.28
CA GLY A 7 2.02 -6.19 0.85
C GLY A 7 2.04 -4.78 1.46
N LEU A 8 3.15 -4.38 2.09
CA LEU A 8 3.30 -3.02 2.61
C LEU A 8 3.42 -1.99 1.49
N ILE A 9 4.10 -2.32 0.39
CA ILE A 9 4.18 -1.48 -0.80
C ILE A 9 2.79 -1.34 -1.44
N ASP A 10 2.03 -2.42 -1.59
CA ASP A 10 0.66 -2.37 -2.10
C ASP A 10 -0.24 -1.47 -1.24
N THR A 11 -0.08 -1.55 0.08
CA THR A 11 -0.81 -0.68 1.02
C THR A 11 -0.39 0.78 0.87
N ALA A 12 0.90 1.07 0.69
CA ALA A 12 1.41 2.41 0.45
C ALA A 12 0.94 2.99 -0.89
N ILE A 13 0.84 2.16 -1.94
CA ILE A 13 0.27 2.56 -3.23
C ILE A 13 -1.20 2.94 -3.06
N ALA A 14 -2.00 2.08 -2.41
CA ALA A 14 -3.41 2.38 -2.16
C ALA A 14 -3.58 3.68 -1.35
N TYR A 15 -2.71 3.91 -0.35
CA TYR A 15 -2.71 5.14 0.43
C TYR A 15 -2.35 6.38 -0.41
N GLU A 16 -1.35 6.31 -1.30
CA GLU A 16 -1.01 7.42 -2.21
C GLU A 16 -2.14 7.69 -3.22
N LEU A 17 -2.86 6.67 -3.67
CA LEU A 17 -4.04 6.83 -4.54
C LEU A 17 -5.18 7.56 -3.82
N ASP A 18 -5.58 7.11 -2.62
CA ASP A 18 -6.56 7.77 -1.74
C ASP A 18 -6.19 9.23 -1.42
N ARG A 19 -4.90 9.51 -1.29
CA ARG A 19 -4.39 10.87 -0.97
C ARG A 19 -4.39 11.84 -2.14
N LYS A 20 -4.37 11.34 -3.37
CA LYS A 20 -4.15 12.15 -4.59
C LYS A 20 -5.37 12.18 -5.49
N CYS A 21 -6.21 11.16 -5.44
CA CYS A 21 -7.45 11.10 -6.19
C CYS A 21 -8.63 11.34 -5.25
N ASP A 22 -9.38 12.43 -5.47
CA ASP A 22 -10.56 12.77 -4.66
C ASP A 22 -11.78 11.86 -4.94
N GLU A 23 -11.72 11.04 -6.00
CA GLU A 23 -12.78 10.08 -6.37
C GLU A 23 -12.58 8.69 -5.72
N LEU A 24 -11.38 8.40 -5.21
CA LEU A 24 -11.07 7.10 -4.60
C LEU A 24 -11.02 7.23 -3.08
N GLU A 25 -11.61 6.27 -2.38
CA GLU A 25 -11.52 6.20 -0.92
C GLU A 25 -10.78 4.93 -0.47
N GLY A 26 -9.80 5.11 0.42
CA GLY A 26 -9.13 4.02 1.08
C GLY A 26 -10.06 3.26 2.03
N ARG A 27 -10.20 1.95 1.82
CA ARG A 27 -10.93 1.04 2.71
C ARG A 27 -10.17 0.80 4.01
N ARG A 28 -10.26 1.76 4.94
CA ARG A 28 -9.44 1.80 6.17
C ARG A 28 -9.52 0.52 6.99
N LEU A 29 -10.71 -0.05 7.16
CA LEU A 29 -10.90 -1.29 7.93
C LEU A 29 -10.20 -2.49 7.25
N GLN A 30 -10.30 -2.58 5.92
CA GLN A 30 -9.66 -3.62 5.12
C GLN A 30 -8.14 -3.44 5.11
N GLY A 31 -7.65 -2.19 5.01
CA GLY A 31 -6.23 -1.86 5.14
C GLY A 31 -5.66 -2.29 6.48
N ILE A 32 -6.33 -1.94 7.58
CA ILE A 32 -5.92 -2.37 8.93
C ILE A 32 -5.91 -3.90 9.02
N ALA A 33 -6.98 -4.57 8.59
CA ALA A 33 -7.05 -6.03 8.61
C ALA A 33 -5.92 -6.69 7.80
N PHE A 34 -5.56 -6.11 6.64
CA PHE A 34 -4.48 -6.61 5.81
C PHE A 34 -3.11 -6.42 6.49
N LEU A 35 -2.82 -5.24 7.04
CA LEU A 35 -1.59 -4.99 7.81
C LEU A 35 -1.44 -5.97 8.98
N TRP A 36 -2.54 -6.28 9.68
CA TRP A 36 -2.53 -7.28 10.75
C TRP A 36 -2.22 -8.69 10.23
N SER A 37 -2.69 -9.02 9.03
CA SER A 37 -2.37 -10.31 8.39
C SER A 37 -0.89 -10.44 8.02
N LEU A 38 -0.24 -9.33 7.61
CA LEU A 38 1.20 -9.26 7.33
C LEU A 38 2.00 -9.42 8.62
N ALA A 39 1.61 -8.73 9.69
CA ALA A 39 2.22 -8.90 11.01
C ALA A 39 2.11 -10.35 11.52
N ALA A 40 0.94 -10.97 11.39
CA ALA A 40 0.74 -12.38 11.73
C ALA A 40 1.60 -13.32 10.87
N GLN A 41 1.82 -12.98 9.60
CA GLN A 41 2.73 -13.74 8.73
C GLN A 41 4.18 -13.60 9.16
N ALA A 42 4.63 -12.40 9.55
CA ALA A 42 5.96 -12.17 10.10
C ALA A 42 6.19 -13.03 11.36
N GLN A 43 5.21 -13.05 12.27
CA GLN A 43 5.30 -13.91 13.48
C GLN A 43 5.47 -15.39 13.13
N ARG A 44 4.73 -15.90 12.14
CA ARG A 44 4.88 -17.30 11.67
C ARG A 44 6.26 -17.60 11.08
N LEU A 45 6.97 -16.58 10.59
CA LEU A 45 8.33 -16.70 10.09
C LEU A 45 9.39 -16.59 11.19
N GLY A 46 8.99 -16.38 12.44
CA GLY A 46 9.87 -16.35 13.61
C GLY A 46 10.25 -14.95 14.09
N TYR A 47 9.72 -13.89 13.48
CA TYR A 47 9.94 -12.53 13.97
C TYR A 47 9.18 -12.31 15.28
N SER A 48 9.86 -11.72 16.26
CA SER A 48 9.24 -11.33 17.52
C SER A 48 8.28 -10.15 17.30
N ARG A 49 7.38 -9.94 18.28
CA ARG A 49 6.48 -8.79 18.23
C ARG A 49 7.24 -7.48 18.28
N GLU A 50 8.33 -7.43 19.05
CA GLU A 50 9.21 -6.27 19.20
C GLU A 50 9.94 -5.97 17.88
N GLU A 51 10.41 -6.99 17.15
CA GLU A 51 11.01 -6.81 15.82
C GLU A 51 10.01 -6.24 14.81
N ILE A 52 8.75 -6.69 14.87
CA ILE A 52 7.67 -6.19 14.00
C ILE A 52 7.30 -4.74 14.35
N GLU A 53 7.15 -4.42 15.64
CA GLU A 53 6.85 -3.06 16.09
C GLU A 53 8.00 -2.11 15.75
N ALA A 54 9.25 -2.52 15.97
CA ALA A 54 10.42 -1.73 15.58
C ALA A 54 10.45 -1.45 14.08
N PHE A 55 10.08 -2.42 13.24
CA PHE A 55 9.99 -2.23 11.79
C PHE A 55 8.84 -1.28 11.39
N ILE A 56 7.68 -1.37 12.02
CA ILE A 56 6.53 -0.50 11.75
C ILE A 56 6.80 0.95 12.19
N ASP A 57 7.51 1.13 13.30
CA ASP A 57 7.86 2.45 13.86
C ASP A 57 9.09 3.09 13.18
N ASP A 58 9.78 2.35 12.32
CA ASP A 58 10.91 2.84 11.54
C ASP A 58 10.43 3.80 10.44
N LYS A 59 10.68 5.10 10.68
CA LYS A 59 10.32 6.16 9.75
C LYS A 59 11.15 6.13 8.46
N ASP A 60 12.39 5.69 8.52
CA ASP A 60 13.27 5.63 7.36
C ASP A 60 12.80 4.51 6.44
N GLU A 61 12.44 3.37 7.02
CA GLU A 61 11.86 2.25 6.28
C GLU A 61 10.50 2.62 5.69
N LYS A 62 9.63 3.29 6.45
CA LYS A 62 8.36 3.82 5.92
C LYS A 62 8.60 4.74 4.72
N HIS A 63 9.54 5.68 4.83
CA HIS A 63 9.86 6.60 3.75
C HIS A 63 10.40 5.88 2.51
N ARG A 64 11.23 4.85 2.72
CA ARG A 64 11.74 3.99 1.64
C ARG A 64 10.59 3.29 0.90
N LEU A 65 9.65 2.68 1.62
CA LEU A 65 8.51 1.97 1.03
C LEU A 65 7.56 2.93 0.29
N GLU A 66 7.29 4.11 0.84
CA GLU A 66 6.52 5.16 0.15
C GLU A 66 7.23 5.64 -1.13
N GLY A 67 8.56 5.76 -1.10
CA GLY A 67 9.36 6.06 -2.29
C GLY A 67 9.21 5.02 -3.39
N ILE A 68 9.26 3.73 -3.03
CA ILE A 68 9.03 2.61 -3.96
C ILE A 68 7.60 2.63 -4.49
N ALA A 69 6.60 2.90 -3.64
CA ALA A 69 5.20 3.02 -4.05
C ALA A 69 5.02 4.12 -5.12
N ARG A 70 5.60 5.31 -4.90
CA ARG A 70 5.56 6.40 -5.89
C ARG A 70 6.27 6.05 -7.20
N GLU A 71 7.39 5.33 -7.14
CA GLU A 71 8.06 4.84 -8.35
C GLU A 71 7.18 3.86 -9.13
N ARG A 72 6.55 2.90 -8.45
CA ARG A 72 5.63 1.95 -9.07
C ARG A 72 4.40 2.63 -9.66
N LEU A 73 3.84 3.61 -8.96
CA LEU A 73 2.74 4.44 -9.48
C LEU A 73 3.10 5.12 -10.80
N ARG A 74 4.30 5.72 -10.90
CA ARG A 74 4.80 6.27 -12.17
C ARG A 74 4.93 5.20 -13.24
N GLY A 75 5.42 4.01 -12.88
CA GLY A 75 5.50 2.86 -13.79
C GLY A 75 4.12 2.35 -14.26
N MET A 76 3.07 2.57 -13.46
CA MET A 76 1.68 2.26 -13.80
C MET A 76 0.98 3.36 -14.61
N GLY A 77 1.66 4.49 -14.85
CA GLY A 77 1.12 5.61 -15.65
C GLY A 77 0.58 6.78 -14.83
N ALA A 78 0.74 6.77 -13.50
CA ALA A 78 0.41 7.93 -12.68
C ALA A 78 1.44 9.05 -12.88
N VAL A 79 0.98 10.26 -13.17
CA VAL A 79 1.81 11.44 -13.40
C VAL A 79 1.57 12.46 -12.29
N GLU A 80 2.62 12.81 -11.55
CA GLU A 80 2.51 13.75 -10.44
C GLU A 80 2.04 15.13 -10.93
N GLY A 81 0.98 15.66 -10.30
CA GLY A 81 0.31 16.89 -10.71
C GLY A 81 -0.87 16.66 -11.67
N GLU A 82 -1.01 15.47 -12.25
CA GLU A 82 -2.15 15.06 -13.09
C GLU A 82 -2.99 14.01 -12.36
N TRP A 83 -3.76 14.43 -11.35
CA TRP A 83 -4.43 13.53 -10.41
C TRP A 83 -5.47 12.59 -11.04
N ASP A 84 -6.05 12.96 -12.18
CA ASP A 84 -6.93 12.07 -12.96
C ASP A 84 -6.21 10.78 -13.39
N THR A 85 -4.89 10.84 -13.61
CA THR A 85 -4.08 9.65 -13.93
C THR A 85 -3.94 8.72 -12.73
N TYR A 86 -3.88 9.26 -11.50
CA TYR A 86 -3.92 8.46 -10.27
C TYR A 86 -5.28 7.77 -10.12
N CYS A 87 -6.38 8.50 -10.34
CA CYS A 87 -7.72 7.93 -10.32
C CYS A 87 -7.88 6.78 -11.33
N ALA A 88 -7.35 6.96 -12.55
CA ALA A 88 -7.38 5.92 -13.57
C ALA A 88 -6.62 4.65 -13.15
N VAL A 89 -5.43 4.80 -12.57
CA VAL A 89 -4.64 3.67 -12.03
C VAL A 89 -5.42 2.96 -10.92
N GLY A 90 -6.00 3.69 -9.98
CA GLY A 90 -6.76 3.08 -8.88
C GLY A 90 -7.98 2.30 -9.36
N ARG A 91 -8.75 2.86 -10.30
CA ARG A 91 -9.87 2.14 -10.93
C ARG A 91 -9.44 0.89 -11.68
N GLU A 92 -8.31 0.94 -12.37
CA GLU A 92 -7.75 -0.23 -13.05
C GLU A 92 -7.37 -1.33 -12.05
N GLU A 93 -6.73 -0.97 -10.93
CA GLU A 93 -6.38 -1.90 -9.86
C GLU A 93 -7.61 -2.51 -9.16
N ILE A 94 -8.66 -1.71 -8.93
CA ILE A 94 -9.97 -2.18 -8.45
C ILE A 94 -10.57 -3.19 -9.44
N ALA A 95 -10.59 -2.86 -10.73
CA ALA A 95 -11.14 -3.73 -11.78
C ALA A 95 -10.36 -5.05 -11.91
N LYS A 96 -9.04 -5.02 -11.74
CA LYS A 96 -8.19 -6.22 -11.69
C LYS A 96 -8.41 -7.08 -10.44
N GLY A 97 -9.03 -6.53 -9.40
CA GLY A 97 -9.10 -7.18 -8.09
C GLY A 97 -7.71 -7.42 -7.49
N SER A 98 -6.76 -6.52 -7.76
CA SER A 98 -5.40 -6.62 -7.23
C SER A 98 -5.40 -6.40 -5.71
N GLN A 99 -4.27 -6.64 -5.05
CA GLN A 99 -4.16 -6.33 -3.63
C GLN A 99 -4.34 -4.82 -3.36
N ILE A 100 -3.82 -3.95 -4.24
CA ILE A 100 -4.04 -2.49 -4.19
C ILE A 100 -5.52 -2.18 -4.33
N GLY A 101 -6.18 -2.73 -5.36
CA GLY A 101 -7.61 -2.48 -5.63
C GLY A 101 -8.54 -2.98 -4.53
N LYS A 102 -8.19 -4.07 -3.84
CA LYS A 102 -8.98 -4.56 -2.68
C LYS A 102 -9.00 -3.56 -1.52
N LEU A 103 -8.03 -2.66 -1.45
CA LEU A 103 -7.88 -1.64 -0.41
C LEU A 103 -8.55 -0.32 -0.79
N LEU A 104 -9.22 -0.22 -1.94
CA LEU A 104 -9.85 0.99 -2.45
C LEU A 104 -11.33 0.78 -2.76
N ASP A 105 -12.08 1.88 -2.69
CA ASP A 105 -13.42 2.09 -3.25
C ASP A 105 -13.37 3.25 -4.25
N ASP A 106 -14.30 3.23 -5.23
CA ASP A 106 -14.53 4.26 -6.27
C ASP A 106 -15.99 4.74 -6.18
#